data_AF-R9U115-F1
#
_entry.id   AF-R9U115-F1
#
_cell.length_a   1.000
_cell.length_b   1.000
_cell.length_c   1.000
_cell.angle_alpha   90.00
_cell.angle_beta   90.00
_cell.angle_gamma   90.00
#
_symmetry.space_group_name_H-M   'P 1'
#
loop_
_entity.id
_entity.type
_entity.pdbx_description
1 polymer ?
#
loop_
_entity_poly.entity_id
_entity_poly.type
_entity_poly.pdbx_seq_one_letter_code
_entity_poly.pdbx_strand_id
1 'polypeptide(L)'
;MLEAKEHSSLEGVIKIIGIKSAINLGLSESLINSFPGIERIARPIFAPGEIVDPNWLVGFVDGDGCFHIVTQKTESSSKVWLAFQITQHSRDTLLMESIVKYLGCGKVYNRNSTPALGEAPDFRVYNLDTVSSKIIPFFLEHKLQSVKSLDFYLFREACVLLLIPPGGGKRWSPYAVRARKGR
;
A
#
# COMPACT_ATOMS: atom_id res chain seq x y z
N MET A 1 -15.44 -28.25 -14.42
CA MET A 1 -15.02 -28.74 -13.08
C MET A 1 -16.14 -28.78 -12.03
N LEU A 2 -16.73 -27.66 -11.57
CA LEU A 2 -17.79 -27.70 -10.53
C LEU A 2 -19.17 -28.10 -11.07
N GLU A 3 -19.58 -27.51 -12.20
CA GLU A 3 -20.88 -27.81 -12.84
C GLU A 3 -20.95 -29.25 -13.37
N ALA A 4 -19.83 -29.76 -13.89
CA ALA A 4 -19.69 -31.13 -14.37
C ALA A 4 -19.39 -32.17 -13.27
N LYS A 5 -19.30 -31.75 -11.99
CA LYS A 5 -18.96 -32.60 -10.83
C LYS A 5 -17.66 -33.40 -10.94
N GLU A 6 -16.71 -33.00 -11.78
CA GLU A 6 -15.44 -33.71 -12.00
C GLU A 6 -14.62 -33.91 -10.71
N HIS A 7 -14.78 -33.02 -9.73
CA HIS A 7 -14.11 -33.06 -8.43
C HIS A 7 -14.43 -34.31 -7.58
N SER A 8 -15.47 -35.08 -7.91
CA SER A 8 -15.80 -36.33 -7.22
C SER A 8 -15.01 -37.55 -7.76
N SER A 9 -14.33 -37.39 -8.89
CA SER A 9 -13.46 -38.42 -9.46
C SER A 9 -12.03 -38.28 -8.94
N LEU A 10 -11.28 -39.39 -8.91
CA LEU A 10 -9.85 -39.38 -8.56
C LEU A 10 -9.05 -38.44 -9.48
N GLU A 11 -9.36 -38.45 -10.78
CA GLU A 11 -8.71 -37.58 -11.76
C GLU A 11 -8.96 -36.09 -11.44
N GLY A 12 -10.19 -35.72 -11.11
CA GLY A 12 -10.53 -34.35 -10.73
C GLY A 12 -9.87 -33.91 -9.42
N VAL A 13 -9.79 -34.80 -8.43
CA VAL A 13 -9.06 -34.55 -7.18
C VAL A 13 -7.58 -34.30 -7.45
N ILE A 14 -6.94 -35.11 -8.29
CA ILE A 14 -5.53 -34.92 -8.70
C ILE A 14 -5.35 -33.55 -9.36
N LYS A 15 -6.23 -33.16 -10.29
CA LYS A 15 -6.18 -31.82 -10.93
C LYS A 15 -6.29 -30.69 -9.89
N ILE A 16 -7.20 -30.80 -8.92
CA ILE A 16 -7.37 -29.79 -7.85
C ILE A 16 -6.12 -29.69 -6.98
N ILE A 17 -5.51 -30.82 -6.61
CA ILE A 17 -4.28 -30.82 -5.82
C ILE A 17 -3.12 -30.19 -6.64
N GLY A 18 -3.06 -30.47 -7.94
CA GLY A 18 -2.16 -29.78 -8.87
C GLY A 18 -2.33 -28.25 -8.82
N ILE A 19 -3.56 -27.74 -8.87
CA ILE A 19 -3.86 -26.30 -8.72
C ILE A 19 -3.44 -25.79 -7.33
N LYS A 20 -3.79 -26.51 -6.27
CA LYS A 20 -3.45 -26.14 -4.88
C LYS A 20 -1.94 -25.98 -4.70
N SER A 21 -1.12 -26.74 -5.42
CA SER A 21 0.33 -26.64 -5.33
C SER A 21 0.88 -25.24 -5.68
N ALA A 22 0.16 -24.47 -6.50
CA ALA A 22 0.53 -23.11 -6.89
C ALA A 22 -0.03 -22.01 -5.98
N ILE A 23 -0.96 -22.32 -5.07
CA ILE A 23 -1.68 -21.35 -4.25
C ILE A 23 -1.05 -21.23 -2.86
N ASN A 24 -0.81 -20.00 -2.40
CA ASN A 24 -0.27 -19.69 -1.08
C ASN A 24 1.01 -20.47 -0.76
N LEU A 25 1.03 -21.27 0.31
CA LEU A 25 2.15 -22.10 0.74
C LEU A 25 2.23 -23.45 0.00
N GLY A 26 1.33 -23.70 -0.95
CA GLY A 26 1.30 -24.93 -1.75
C GLY A 26 0.74 -26.14 -1.00
N LEU A 27 1.42 -27.28 -1.14
CA LEU A 27 1.03 -28.58 -0.56
C LEU A 27 1.72 -28.80 0.78
N SER A 28 0.99 -29.38 1.74
CA SER A 28 1.57 -29.88 2.98
C SER A 28 2.32 -31.19 2.75
N GLU A 29 3.21 -31.56 3.67
CA GLU A 29 3.93 -32.84 3.63
C GLU A 29 2.98 -34.04 3.54
N SER A 30 1.90 -34.03 4.33
CA SER A 30 0.88 -35.09 4.29
C SER A 30 0.26 -35.22 2.89
N LEU A 31 -0.03 -34.12 2.19
CA LEU A 31 -0.57 -34.18 0.84
C LEU A 31 0.46 -34.67 -0.18
N ILE A 32 1.72 -34.29 -0.04
CA ILE A 32 2.81 -34.79 -0.90
C ILE A 32 2.96 -36.30 -0.73
N ASN A 33 2.88 -36.80 0.51
CA ASN A 33 3.00 -38.22 0.80
C ASN A 33 1.78 -39.03 0.34
N SER A 34 0.57 -38.48 0.44
CA SER A 34 -0.66 -39.13 -0.03
C SER A 34 -0.80 -39.13 -1.56
N PHE A 35 -0.18 -38.17 -2.25
CA PHE A 35 -0.25 -38.02 -3.70
C PHE A 35 1.17 -37.87 -4.30
N PRO A 36 1.99 -38.93 -4.23
CA PRO A 36 3.36 -38.88 -4.74
C PRO A 36 3.35 -38.70 -6.27
N GLY A 37 4.27 -37.86 -6.77
CA GLY A 37 4.43 -37.63 -8.22
C GLY A 37 3.40 -36.70 -8.86
N ILE A 38 2.62 -35.95 -8.06
CA ILE A 38 1.64 -35.01 -8.61
C ILE A 38 2.32 -33.88 -9.40
N GLU A 39 1.81 -33.62 -10.60
CA GLU A 39 2.26 -32.50 -11.42
C GLU A 39 1.89 -31.18 -10.75
N ARG A 40 2.90 -30.32 -10.54
CA ARG A 40 2.71 -29.00 -9.94
C ARG A 40 2.48 -27.96 -11.03
N ILE A 41 1.40 -27.21 -10.89
CA ILE A 41 1.08 -26.16 -11.84
C ILE A 41 1.98 -24.94 -11.60
N ALA A 42 2.47 -24.31 -12.67
CA ALA A 42 3.20 -23.06 -12.58
C ALA A 42 2.24 -21.92 -12.20
N ARG A 43 2.67 -21.05 -11.28
CA ARG A 43 1.90 -19.85 -10.96
C ARG A 43 1.88 -18.90 -12.17
N PRO A 44 0.71 -18.37 -12.58
CA PRO A 44 0.65 -17.34 -13.61
C PRO A 44 1.47 -16.10 -13.23
N ILE A 45 2.16 -15.52 -14.21
CA ILE A 45 2.90 -14.28 -14.01
C ILE A 45 1.90 -13.13 -13.90
N PHE A 46 2.02 -12.35 -12.82
CA PHE A 46 1.23 -11.14 -12.65
C PHE A 46 1.91 -9.96 -13.32
N ALA A 47 1.15 -9.19 -14.09
CA ALA A 47 1.53 -7.88 -14.59
C ALA A 47 0.45 -6.89 -14.15
N PRO A 48 0.76 -5.88 -13.31
CA PRO A 48 -0.24 -4.93 -12.86
C PRO A 48 -0.72 -4.06 -14.03
N GLY A 49 -2.04 -3.93 -14.15
CA GLY A 49 -2.65 -2.91 -14.98
C GLY A 49 -2.52 -1.51 -14.35
N GLU A 50 -3.06 -0.51 -15.03
CA GLU A 50 -3.19 0.83 -14.47
C GLU A 50 -4.26 0.84 -13.36
N ILE A 51 -3.97 1.53 -12.26
CA ILE A 51 -4.97 1.83 -11.25
C ILE A 51 -5.92 2.87 -11.86
N VAL A 52 -7.21 2.54 -11.93
CA VAL A 52 -8.23 3.42 -12.52
C VAL A 52 -9.32 3.81 -11.53
N ASP A 53 -9.48 3.05 -10.44
CA ASP A 53 -10.46 3.33 -9.38
C ASP A 53 -9.77 3.83 -8.11
N PRO A 54 -10.00 5.09 -7.69
CA PRO A 54 -9.44 5.60 -6.43
C PRO A 54 -9.90 4.82 -5.20
N ASN A 55 -11.10 4.23 -5.22
CA ASN A 55 -11.62 3.49 -4.07
C ASN A 55 -10.88 2.17 -3.85
N TRP A 56 -10.34 1.57 -4.92
CA TRP A 56 -9.44 0.43 -4.78
C TRP A 56 -8.20 0.82 -3.97
N LEU A 57 -7.59 1.97 -4.28
CA LEU A 57 -6.41 2.44 -3.53
C LEU A 57 -6.77 2.80 -2.08
N VAL A 58 -7.94 3.41 -1.84
CA VAL A 58 -8.43 3.65 -0.48
C VAL A 58 -8.56 2.35 0.31
N GLY A 59 -9.23 1.34 -0.25
CA GLY A 59 -9.38 0.04 0.40
C GLY A 59 -8.03 -0.64 0.66
N PHE A 60 -7.10 -0.54 -0.30
CA PHE A 60 -5.74 -1.05 -0.15
C PHE A 60 -4.98 -0.35 0.99
N VAL A 61 -5.11 0.97 1.12
CA VAL A 61 -4.51 1.78 2.20
C VAL A 61 -5.20 1.53 3.55
N ASP A 62 -6.50 1.27 3.56
CA ASP A 62 -7.20 0.83 4.77
C ASP A 62 -6.64 -0.49 5.31
N GLY A 63 -6.16 -1.39 4.45
CA GLY A 63 -5.44 -2.60 4.83
C GLY A 63 -3.98 -2.33 5.22
N ASP A 64 -3.16 -1.91 4.25
CA ASP A 64 -1.68 -1.96 4.34
C ASP A 64 -1.01 -0.57 4.41
N GLY A 65 -1.81 0.50 4.41
CA GLY A 65 -1.31 1.87 4.49
C GLY A 65 -0.99 2.32 5.90
N CYS A 66 -0.19 3.39 6.01
CA CYS A 66 0.18 3.98 7.28
C CYS A 66 0.43 5.48 7.20
N PHE A 67 -0.09 6.20 8.20
CA PHE A 67 0.08 7.64 8.37
C PHE A 67 0.84 7.87 9.68
N HIS A 68 2.08 8.34 9.58
CA HIS A 68 2.95 8.50 10.74
C HIS A 68 3.52 9.91 10.87
N ILE A 69 3.62 10.37 12.12
CA ILE A 69 4.42 11.52 12.51
C ILE A 69 5.75 10.98 13.02
N VAL A 70 6.82 11.25 12.30
CA VAL A 70 8.16 10.78 12.67
C VAL A 70 8.86 11.88 13.46
N THR A 71 9.42 11.51 14.60
CA THR A 71 10.24 12.39 15.43
C THR A 71 11.65 11.82 15.53
N GLN A 72 12.64 12.71 15.42
CA GLN A 72 14.03 12.36 15.61
C GLN A 72 14.69 13.40 16.50
N LYS A 73 15.22 12.95 17.64
CA LYS A 73 15.99 13.79 18.55
C LYS A 73 17.48 13.54 18.33
N THR A 74 18.22 14.61 18.10
CA THR A 74 19.68 14.65 18.19
C THR A 74 20.07 15.45 19.43
N GLU A 75 21.37 15.44 19.78
CA GLU A 75 21.87 16.26 20.89
C GLU A 75 21.58 17.76 20.71
N SER A 76 21.57 18.22 19.46
CA SER A 76 21.46 19.63 19.07
C SER A 76 20.10 20.05 18.50
N SER A 77 19.21 19.10 18.16
CA SER A 77 17.95 19.45 17.49
C SER A 77 16.87 18.37 17.65
N SER A 78 15.61 18.76 17.47
CA SER A 78 14.51 17.82 17.26
C SER A 78 13.91 18.07 15.89
N LYS A 79 13.77 17.01 15.10
CA LYS A 79 13.14 17.04 13.78
C LYS A 79 11.81 16.31 13.85
N VAL A 80 10.82 16.89 13.20
CA VAL A 80 9.49 16.30 13.04
C VAL A 80 9.14 16.35 11.56
N TRP A 81 8.67 15.24 11.01
CA TRP A 81 8.15 15.18 9.65
C TRP A 81 7.02 14.16 9.53
N LEU A 82 6.30 14.25 8.42
CA LEU A 82 5.21 13.35 8.11
C LEU A 82 5.68 12.25 7.15
N ALA A 83 5.16 11.05 7.35
CA ALA A 83 5.38 9.92 6.48
C ALA A 83 4.04 9.25 6.14
N PHE A 84 3.68 9.26 4.86
CA PHE A 84 2.70 8.32 4.34
C PHE A 84 3.43 7.12 3.75
N GLN A 85 3.02 5.92 4.12
CA GLN A 85 3.69 4.68 3.74
C GLN A 85 2.66 3.60 3.34
N ILE A 86 3.03 2.75 2.38
CA ILE A 86 2.38 1.47 2.13
C ILE A 86 3.48 0.41 2.14
N THR A 87 3.26 -0.72 2.82
CA THR A 87 4.24 -1.80 2.93
C THR A 87 3.68 -3.06 2.29
N GLN A 88 4.44 -3.73 1.42
CA GLN A 88 4.02 -5.00 0.85
C GLN A 88 5.21 -5.92 0.59
N HIS A 89 4.99 -7.22 0.43
CA HIS A 89 6.04 -8.15 0.01
C HIS A 89 6.57 -7.78 -1.39
N SER A 90 7.86 -8.01 -1.65
CA SER A 90 8.54 -7.71 -2.91
C SER A 90 7.93 -8.33 -4.16
N ARG A 91 7.10 -9.37 -4.04
CA ARG A 91 6.34 -9.95 -5.15
C ARG A 91 5.39 -8.94 -5.80
N ASP A 92 4.96 -7.92 -5.05
CA ASP A 92 4.07 -6.86 -5.52
C ASP A 92 4.82 -5.54 -5.76
N THR A 93 6.14 -5.57 -5.96
CA THR A 93 6.93 -4.34 -6.24
C THR A 93 6.41 -3.58 -7.45
N LEU A 94 6.00 -4.29 -8.52
CA LEU A 94 5.41 -3.65 -9.71
C LEU A 94 4.09 -2.94 -9.41
N LEU A 95 3.29 -3.48 -8.47
CA LEU A 95 2.08 -2.80 -8.01
C LEU A 95 2.42 -1.53 -7.21
N MET A 96 3.46 -1.60 -6.37
CA MET A 96 3.92 -0.42 -5.63
C MET A 96 4.44 0.69 -6.56
N GLU A 97 5.11 0.32 -7.64
CA GLU A 97 5.51 1.26 -8.70
C GLU A 97 4.31 1.83 -9.48
N SER A 98 3.25 1.06 -9.69
CA SER A 98 2.03 1.59 -10.32
C SER A 98 1.32 2.60 -9.41
N ILE A 99 1.37 2.42 -8.08
CA ILE A 99 0.88 3.40 -7.10
C ILE A 99 1.67 4.72 -7.18
N VAL A 100 3.01 4.65 -7.35
CA VAL A 100 3.83 5.87 -7.57
C VAL A 100 3.35 6.64 -8.79
N LYS A 101 3.11 5.93 -9.90
CA LYS A 101 2.62 6.53 -11.16
C LYS A 101 1.23 7.13 -10.96
N TYR A 102 0.32 6.39 -10.32
CA TYR A 102 -1.07 6.82 -10.08
C TYR A 102 -1.17 8.07 -9.21
N LEU A 103 -0.47 8.10 -8.06
CA LEU A 103 -0.43 9.27 -7.18
C LEU A 103 0.46 10.40 -7.73
N GLY A 104 1.25 10.13 -8.77
CA GLY A 104 2.23 11.03 -9.34
C GLY A 104 3.27 11.52 -8.33
N CYS A 105 3.53 10.75 -7.27
CA CYS A 105 4.46 11.09 -6.19
C CYS A 105 4.91 9.87 -5.39
N GLY A 106 5.88 10.07 -4.49
CA GLY A 106 6.45 9.00 -3.67
C GLY A 106 7.52 8.20 -4.38
N LYS A 107 8.12 7.26 -3.65
CA LYS A 107 9.15 6.34 -4.14
C LYS A 107 9.03 4.99 -3.42
N VAL A 108 9.46 3.92 -4.08
CA VAL A 108 9.57 2.60 -3.48
C VAL A 108 10.98 2.43 -2.91
N TYR A 109 11.07 1.99 -1.66
CA TYR A 109 12.30 1.78 -0.92
C TYR A 109 12.38 0.33 -0.47
N ASN A 110 13.45 -0.36 -0.85
CA ASN A 110 13.74 -1.68 -0.28
C ASN A 110 14.16 -1.50 1.18
N ARG A 111 13.61 -2.34 2.06
CA ARG A 111 14.14 -2.48 3.41
C ARG A 111 15.43 -3.29 3.36
N ASN A 112 16.40 -2.91 4.19
CA ASN A 112 17.53 -3.79 4.48
C ASN A 112 17.00 -4.93 5.35
N SER A 113 16.38 -5.94 4.73
CA SER A 113 15.86 -7.13 5.42
C SER A 113 16.92 -8.22 5.44
N THR A 114 17.07 -8.89 6.57
CA THR A 114 17.74 -10.19 6.59
C THR A 114 16.86 -11.20 5.83
N PRO A 115 17.44 -12.26 5.22
CA PRO A 115 16.66 -13.27 4.48
C PRO A 115 15.50 -13.88 5.28
N ALA A 116 15.61 -13.90 6.61
CA ALA A 116 14.59 -14.44 7.52
C ALA A 116 13.34 -13.56 7.67
N LEU A 117 13.42 -12.26 7.40
CA LEU A 117 12.31 -11.31 7.58
C LEU A 117 11.50 -11.08 6.30
N GLY A 118 11.93 -11.65 5.18
CA GLY A 118 11.34 -11.40 3.86
C GLY A 118 11.62 -9.99 3.34
N GLU A 119 11.61 -9.85 2.02
CA GLU A 119 11.74 -8.55 1.37
C GLU A 119 10.39 -7.85 1.35
N ALA A 120 10.25 -6.80 2.16
CA ALA A 120 9.02 -6.01 2.25
C ALA A 120 9.33 -4.54 1.90
N PRO A 121 9.38 -4.18 0.60
CA PRO A 121 9.56 -2.79 0.19
C PRO A 121 8.42 -1.89 0.66
N ASP A 122 8.77 -0.62 0.84
CA ASP A 122 7.85 0.42 1.27
C ASP A 122 7.70 1.48 0.17
N PHE A 123 6.48 1.74 -0.28
CA PHE A 123 6.15 3.00 -0.95
C PHE A 123 6.09 4.08 0.12
N ARG A 124 6.80 5.20 -0.07
CA ARG A 124 6.84 6.28 0.93
C ARG A 124 6.76 7.68 0.34
N VAL A 125 6.10 8.58 1.06
CA VAL A 125 6.03 10.03 0.81
C VAL A 125 6.37 10.79 2.09
N TYR A 126 7.47 11.55 2.06
CA TYR A 126 8.00 12.30 3.22
C TYR A 126 8.00 13.81 3.06
N ASN A 127 8.07 14.29 1.82
CA ASN A 127 8.20 15.72 1.54
C ASN A 127 6.90 16.43 1.93
N LEU A 128 6.99 17.42 2.83
CA LEU A 128 5.82 18.10 3.39
C LEU A 128 4.95 18.77 2.32
N ASP A 129 5.55 19.37 1.30
CA ASP A 129 4.81 20.01 0.19
C ASP A 129 4.02 18.96 -0.60
N THR A 130 4.61 17.78 -0.83
CA THR A 130 3.95 16.66 -1.51
C THR A 130 2.83 16.07 -0.66
N VAL A 131 3.07 15.88 0.64
CA VAL A 131 2.05 15.40 1.58
C VAL A 131 0.85 16.35 1.61
N SER A 132 1.10 17.66 1.74
CA SER A 132 0.05 18.67 1.84
C SER A 132 -0.69 18.93 0.52
N SER A 133 0.00 18.86 -0.62
CA SER A 133 -0.60 19.16 -1.94
C SER A 133 -1.19 17.95 -2.66
N LYS A 134 -0.81 16.71 -2.31
CA LYS A 134 -1.28 15.50 -3.00
C LYS A 134 -1.94 14.49 -2.06
N ILE A 135 -1.25 14.06 -1.02
CA ILE A 135 -1.73 12.97 -0.16
C ILE A 135 -2.96 13.38 0.66
N ILE A 136 -2.90 14.53 1.33
CA ILE A 136 -4.03 15.01 2.13
C ILE A 136 -5.27 15.26 1.25
N PRO A 137 -5.19 15.99 0.11
CA PRO A 137 -6.34 16.17 -0.77
C PRO A 137 -6.95 14.86 -1.26
N PHE A 138 -6.12 13.88 -1.66
CA PHE A 138 -6.60 12.58 -2.12
C PHE A 138 -7.48 11.88 -1.08
N PHE A 139 -7.05 11.80 0.17
CA PHE A 139 -7.81 11.11 1.24
C PHE A 139 -8.92 11.97 1.88
N LEU A 140 -8.98 13.28 1.57
CA LEU A 140 -10.16 14.10 1.87
C LEU A 140 -11.28 13.86 0.85
N GLU A 141 -10.92 13.68 -0.42
CA GLU A 141 -11.85 13.37 -1.50
C GLU A 141 -12.33 11.90 -1.43
N HIS A 142 -11.39 10.97 -1.23
CA HIS A 142 -11.66 9.53 -1.15
C HIS A 142 -11.42 9.05 0.29
N LYS A 143 -12.52 8.90 1.03
CA LYS A 143 -12.48 8.68 2.48
C LYS A 143 -12.11 7.24 2.83
N LEU A 144 -11.14 7.09 3.72
CA LEU A 144 -10.86 5.84 4.43
C LEU A 144 -12.09 5.38 5.21
N GLN A 145 -12.32 4.07 5.24
CA GLN A 145 -13.47 3.43 5.88
C GLN A 145 -13.10 2.72 7.20
N SER A 146 -11.81 2.52 7.48
CA SER A 146 -11.35 1.90 8.73
C SER A 146 -11.05 2.93 9.84
N VAL A 147 -10.71 2.44 11.04
CA VAL A 147 -10.22 3.26 12.17
C VAL A 147 -8.98 4.10 11.82
N LYS A 148 -8.26 3.74 10.74
CA LYS A 148 -7.14 4.50 10.18
C LYS A 148 -7.53 5.90 9.69
N SER A 149 -8.83 6.14 9.46
CA SER A 149 -9.36 7.49 9.21
C SER A 149 -9.06 8.45 10.36
N LEU A 150 -8.99 7.97 11.61
CA LEU A 150 -8.60 8.75 12.77
C LEU A 150 -7.10 9.10 12.76
N ASP A 151 -6.25 8.16 12.35
CA ASP A 151 -4.81 8.40 12.17
C ASP A 151 -4.58 9.43 11.05
N PHE A 152 -5.29 9.30 9.93
CA PHE A 152 -5.26 10.28 8.84
C PHE A 152 -5.71 11.68 9.31
N TYR A 153 -6.77 11.74 10.13
CA TYR A 153 -7.23 13.01 10.71
C TYR A 153 -6.10 13.68 11.52
N LEU A 154 -5.47 12.95 12.45
CA LEU A 154 -4.37 13.49 13.27
C LEU A 154 -3.13 13.84 12.43
N PHE A 155 -2.83 13.03 11.43
CA PHE A 155 -1.75 13.27 10.47
C PHE A 155 -1.97 14.58 9.69
N ARG A 156 -3.21 14.84 9.26
CA ARG A 156 -3.59 16.11 8.62
C ARG A 156 -3.44 17.29 9.57
N GLU A 157 -3.89 17.17 10.82
CA GLU A 157 -3.73 18.25 11.81
C GLU A 157 -2.24 18.56 12.07
N ALA A 158 -1.39 17.53 12.16
CA ALA A 158 0.06 17.72 12.26
C ALA A 158 0.64 18.40 11.01
N CYS A 159 0.14 18.07 9.81
CA CYS A 159 0.55 18.75 8.58
C CYS A 159 0.25 20.25 8.62
N VAL A 160 -0.92 20.63 9.13
CA VAL A 160 -1.30 22.04 9.28
C VAL A 160 -0.33 22.76 10.20
N LEU A 161 0.03 22.16 11.33
CA LEU A 161 0.99 22.75 12.28
C LEU A 161 2.39 22.92 11.65
N LEU A 162 2.86 21.94 10.89
CA LEU A 162 4.19 21.98 10.25
C LEU A 162 4.28 23.01 9.11
N LEU A 163 3.16 23.40 8.52
CA LEU A 163 3.12 24.46 7.50
C LEU A 163 3.15 25.87 8.10
N ILE A 164 2.99 26.02 9.43
CA ILE A 164 3.06 27.32 10.10
C ILE A 164 4.54 27.64 10.36
N PRO A 165 5.10 28.72 9.78
CA PRO A 165 6.48 29.10 10.06
C PRO A 165 6.64 29.58 11.53
N PRO A 166 7.76 29.25 12.18
CA PRO A 166 8.05 29.77 13.52
C PRO A 166 8.24 31.30 13.45
N GLY A 167 7.37 32.06 14.12
CA GLY A 167 7.50 33.52 14.24
C GLY A 167 6.28 34.38 13.90
N GLY A 168 5.14 33.81 13.51
CA GLY A 168 3.83 34.48 13.50
C GLY A 168 3.45 35.23 12.20
N GLY A 169 2.17 35.13 11.84
CA GLY A 169 1.52 36.06 10.89
C GLY A 169 0.84 35.42 9.67
N LYS A 170 -0.49 35.37 9.76
CA LYS A 170 -1.52 35.07 8.73
C LYS A 170 -1.77 33.60 8.35
N ARG A 171 -3.06 33.28 8.47
CA ARG A 171 -3.77 32.01 8.30
C ARG A 171 -3.68 31.50 6.86
N TRP A 172 -3.12 30.30 6.67
CA TRP A 172 -3.37 29.52 5.46
C TRP A 172 -4.81 28.97 5.52
N SER A 173 -5.58 29.19 4.46
CA SER A 173 -6.91 28.61 4.28
C SER A 173 -6.84 27.60 3.13
N PRO A 174 -7.31 26.35 3.33
CA PRO A 174 -7.38 25.36 2.25
C PRO A 174 -8.24 25.78 1.05
N TYR A 175 -9.02 26.87 1.18
CA TYR A 175 -9.96 27.37 0.16
C TYR A 175 -9.43 28.55 -0.68
N ALA A 176 -8.17 28.96 -0.55
CA ALA A 176 -7.65 30.17 -1.20
C ALA A 176 -7.35 30.04 -2.72
N VAL A 177 -7.51 28.87 -3.34
CA VAL A 177 -7.33 28.68 -4.79
C VAL A 177 -8.66 28.80 -5.53
N ARG A 178 -9.33 29.95 -5.46
CA ARG A 178 -10.48 30.26 -6.33
C ARG A 178 -10.85 31.76 -6.35
N ALA A 179 -9.88 32.64 -6.66
CA ALA A 179 -10.20 34.02 -7.02
C ALA A 179 -9.04 34.75 -7.73
N ARG A 180 -8.57 34.24 -8.89
CA ARG A 180 -7.88 35.08 -9.89
C ARG A 180 -8.15 34.57 -11.31
N LYS A 181 -9.33 34.88 -11.83
CA LYS A 181 -9.57 35.16 -13.25
C LYS A 181 -10.38 36.45 -13.31
N GLY A 182 -9.85 37.46 -14.00
CA GLY A 182 -10.53 38.74 -14.22
C GLY A 182 -9.64 39.95 -13.93
N ARG A 183 -8.71 40.23 -14.84
CA ARG A 183 -8.54 41.51 -15.53
C ARG A 183 -7.62 41.28 -16.73
#